data_AF-S7ZBG1-F1
#
_entry.id   AF-S7ZBG1-F1
#
_cell.length_a   1.000
_cell.length_b   1.000
_cell.length_c   1.000
_cell.angle_alpha   90.00
_cell.angle_beta   90.00
_cell.angle_gamma   90.00
#
_symmetry.space_group_name_H-M   'P 1'
#
loop_
_entity.id
_entity.type
_entity.pdbx_description
1 polymer ?
#
loop_
_entity_poly.entity_id
_entity_poly.type
_entity_poly.pdbx_seq_one_letter_code
_entity_poly.pdbx_strand_id
1 'polypeptide(L)'
;MAPQKTIVEIPRSILPRLTWNSSSSRPAVTPSHCAAIAKRPTYDHYSQGRSSFSPQTHNAAVEHQYRALSTVIRNARFISPGSSRSTALVPTTSTPRQTATSPVRHNGVYVAAFKPAQRAFHATPVRSREHHFDTLRFVKRLQAEGFSEEQAVAMMRVLNDIIQESIQNLTRTMVLREDSERSIYTQKVDFAKLRSELLNADSTEAQLTRSSHEKIAADIAKLNSRMRDEIGRTQASVRLDLNLEKGRIREEANGQEMRIKETETRIEQEVAGLRERVEAVKFSTLQWLMGVCTGTAALILGAWRLFM
;
A
#
# COMPACT_ATOMS: atom_id res chain seq x y z
N MET A 1 -13.50 51.69 1.40
CA MET A 1 -12.77 51.48 2.67
C MET A 1 -13.14 50.10 3.21
N ALA A 2 -12.23 49.13 3.12
CA ALA A 2 -12.46 47.75 3.58
C ALA A 2 -11.78 47.56 4.95
N PRO A 3 -12.37 46.84 5.91
CA PRO A 3 -11.78 46.68 7.24
C PRO A 3 -10.68 45.61 7.23
N GLN A 4 -9.51 45.95 7.79
CA GLN A 4 -8.42 45.01 8.03
C GLN A 4 -8.77 44.08 9.20
N LYS A 5 -8.66 42.75 9.00
CA LYS A 5 -8.73 41.74 10.06
C LYS A 5 -7.36 41.59 10.71
N THR A 6 -7.27 41.89 12.00
CA THR A 6 -6.14 41.59 12.87
C THR A 6 -6.04 40.07 13.11
N ILE A 7 -4.92 39.47 12.69
CA ILE A 7 -4.58 38.08 12.97
C ILE A 7 -3.76 38.06 14.25
N VAL A 8 -4.27 37.38 15.28
CA VAL A 8 -3.55 37.12 16.53
C VAL A 8 -2.77 35.81 16.36
N GLU A 9 -1.45 35.88 16.35
CA GLU A 9 -0.56 34.70 16.36
C GLU A 9 -0.44 34.15 17.78
N ILE A 10 -0.74 32.85 17.94
CA ILE A 10 -0.54 32.11 19.20
C ILE A 10 0.75 31.30 19.07
N PRO A 11 1.70 31.39 20.01
CA PRO A 11 2.96 30.65 19.93
C PRO A 11 2.72 29.14 20.16
N ARG A 12 3.14 28.34 19.19
CA ARG A 12 3.19 26.87 19.27
C ARG A 12 4.53 26.45 19.85
N SER A 13 4.55 26.08 21.13
CA SER A 13 5.64 25.27 21.67
C SER A 13 5.08 24.19 22.59
N ILE A 14 5.76 23.05 22.60
CA ILE A 14 5.52 21.82 23.37
C ILE A 14 4.64 20.79 22.67
N LEU A 15 5.24 20.02 21.74
CA LEU A 15 5.11 18.56 21.65
C LEU A 15 6.41 17.98 21.06
N PRO A 16 6.95 16.86 21.57
CA PRO A 16 8.21 16.28 21.10
C PRO A 16 8.02 15.55 19.76
N ARG A 17 8.90 15.83 18.80
CA ARG A 17 9.00 15.12 17.50
C ARG A 17 9.51 13.70 17.72
N LEU A 18 8.68 12.70 17.43
CA LEU A 18 9.16 11.34 17.13
C LEU A 18 9.77 11.33 15.72
N THR A 19 11.08 11.08 15.62
CA THR A 19 11.76 10.85 14.35
C THR A 19 11.75 9.35 14.04
N TRP A 20 11.09 8.97 12.95
CA TRP A 20 11.24 7.65 12.34
C TRP A 20 12.58 7.60 11.60
N ASN A 21 13.49 6.73 12.02
CA ASN A 21 14.75 6.48 11.33
C ASN A 21 14.54 5.36 10.29
N SER A 22 14.53 5.70 9.00
CA SER A 22 14.63 4.74 7.90
C SER A 22 16.07 4.72 7.40
N SER A 23 16.81 3.68 7.77
CA SER A 23 18.14 3.41 7.21
C SER A 23 17.99 2.79 5.82
N SER A 24 18.25 3.58 4.78
CA SER A 24 18.49 3.11 3.42
C SER A 24 20.00 3.01 3.20
N SER A 25 20.51 1.78 3.07
CA SER A 25 21.87 1.49 2.64
C SER A 25 22.04 1.76 1.13
N ARG A 26 22.93 2.71 0.80
CA ARG A 26 23.60 2.81 -0.51
C ARG A 26 25.11 2.68 -0.26
N PRO A 27 25.87 1.89 -1.02
CA PRO A 27 27.31 1.99 -1.01
C PRO A 27 27.77 3.09 -1.98
N ALA A 28 28.72 3.88 -1.49
CA ALA A 28 29.41 4.95 -2.21
C ALA A 28 30.51 4.36 -3.12
N VAL A 29 30.69 5.02 -4.26
CA VAL A 29 31.79 4.83 -5.21
C VAL A 29 33.00 5.62 -4.71
N THR A 30 34.19 5.00 -4.76
CA THR A 30 35.48 5.71 -4.85
C THR A 30 36.30 5.14 -6.00
N PRO A 31 36.97 5.98 -6.80
CA PRO A 31 37.91 5.53 -7.83
C PRO A 31 39.36 5.67 -7.33
N SER A 32 40.28 4.82 -7.79
CA SER A 32 41.51 5.22 -8.50
C SER A 32 42.59 4.12 -8.58
N HIS A 33 43.22 4.15 -9.76
CA HIS A 33 44.59 3.77 -10.12
C HIS A 33 44.92 2.42 -10.78
N CYS A 34 45.39 2.58 -12.03
CA CYS A 34 45.92 1.63 -12.98
C CYS A 34 47.23 0.96 -12.54
N ALA A 35 47.42 -0.28 -12.98
CA ALA A 35 48.70 -0.79 -13.49
C ALA A 35 48.43 -1.76 -14.64
N ALA A 36 49.29 -1.71 -15.65
CA ALA A 36 49.06 -2.18 -17.00
C ALA A 36 49.86 -3.45 -17.37
N ILE A 37 49.32 -4.18 -18.35
CA ILE A 37 50.02 -4.98 -19.40
C ILE A 37 50.65 -6.34 -19.01
N ALA A 38 50.09 -7.42 -19.61
CA ALA A 38 50.84 -8.36 -20.48
C ALA A 38 49.92 -9.33 -21.28
N LYS A 39 49.95 -9.15 -22.62
CA LYS A 39 49.91 -10.08 -23.80
C LYS A 39 49.76 -11.60 -23.50
N ARG A 40 49.07 -12.49 -24.24
CA ARG A 40 48.60 -12.62 -25.65
C ARG A 40 47.63 -13.85 -25.77
N PRO A 41 46.97 -14.08 -26.93
CA PRO A 41 45.81 -14.99 -27.09
C PRO A 41 46.14 -16.37 -27.69
N THR A 42 45.19 -17.31 -27.62
CA THR A 42 45.12 -18.50 -28.50
C THR A 42 43.66 -18.84 -28.84
N TYR A 43 43.48 -19.31 -30.07
CA TYR A 43 42.23 -19.51 -30.83
C TYR A 43 41.57 -20.87 -30.62
N ASP A 44 40.24 -20.87 -30.78
CA ASP A 44 39.31 -21.85 -31.37
C ASP A 44 39.50 -23.37 -31.24
N HIS A 45 38.40 -24.04 -30.82
CA HIS A 45 37.89 -25.19 -31.57
C HIS A 45 36.37 -25.41 -31.42
N TYR A 46 35.74 -25.62 -32.58
CA TYR A 46 34.38 -26.10 -32.84
C TYR A 46 34.07 -27.46 -32.16
N SER A 47 32.81 -27.68 -31.76
CA SER A 47 32.05 -28.88 -32.17
C SER A 47 30.54 -28.76 -31.90
N GLN A 48 29.79 -29.31 -32.84
CA GLN A 48 28.33 -29.39 -32.94
C GLN A 48 27.74 -30.46 -32.02
N GLY A 49 26.47 -30.28 -31.62
CA GLY A 49 25.65 -31.35 -31.03
C GLY A 49 24.17 -30.96 -30.96
N ARG A 50 23.39 -31.44 -31.93
CA ARG A 50 21.94 -31.23 -32.07
C ARG A 50 21.17 -32.42 -31.50
N SER A 51 20.15 -32.18 -30.66
CA SER A 51 18.87 -32.94 -30.56
C SER A 51 18.03 -32.35 -29.40
N SER A 52 16.95 -31.62 -29.70
CA SER A 52 15.55 -32.11 -29.77
C SER A 52 15.01 -32.68 -28.46
N PHE A 53 14.16 -31.94 -27.74
CA PHE A 53 12.93 -32.43 -27.07
C PHE A 53 12.02 -31.24 -26.71
N SER A 54 10.72 -31.42 -26.92
CA SER A 54 9.66 -30.41 -26.79
C SER A 54 9.11 -30.31 -25.34
N PRO A 55 8.24 -29.32 -25.04
CA PRO A 55 8.01 -28.82 -23.68
C PRO A 55 6.93 -29.59 -22.91
N GLN A 56 7.16 -29.82 -21.61
CA GLN A 56 6.11 -30.23 -20.67
C GLN A 56 5.73 -29.07 -19.75
N THR A 57 4.47 -28.68 -19.89
CA THR A 57 3.69 -27.81 -19.03
C THR A 57 3.47 -28.43 -17.66
N HIS A 58 3.86 -27.74 -16.58
CA HIS A 58 3.32 -27.98 -15.25
C HIS A 58 2.53 -26.74 -14.81
N ASN A 59 1.20 -26.87 -14.89
CA ASN A 59 0.25 -26.02 -14.18
C ASN A 59 0.32 -26.38 -12.69
N ALA A 60 0.81 -25.46 -11.87
CA ALA A 60 0.58 -25.49 -10.43
C ALA A 60 -0.45 -24.41 -10.09
N ALA A 61 -1.65 -24.85 -9.78
CA ALA A 61 -2.70 -24.03 -9.18
C ALA A 61 -2.22 -23.58 -7.79
N VAL A 62 -2.04 -22.27 -7.61
CA VAL A 62 -1.78 -21.68 -6.29
C VAL A 62 -3.12 -21.21 -5.72
N GLU A 63 -3.63 -22.01 -4.80
CA GLU A 63 -4.82 -21.75 -4.01
C GLU A 63 -4.45 -20.75 -2.89
N HIS A 64 -4.79 -19.47 -3.07
CA HIS A 64 -4.61 -18.46 -2.02
C HIS A 64 -5.82 -18.43 -1.08
N GLN A 65 -5.74 -19.19 0.02
CA GLN A 65 -6.63 -19.08 1.17
C GLN A 65 -6.34 -17.79 1.95
N TYR A 66 -7.35 -16.92 2.07
CA TYR A 66 -7.33 -15.74 2.95
C TYR A 66 -7.55 -16.19 4.40
N ARG A 67 -6.47 -16.21 5.20
CA ARG A 67 -6.57 -16.44 6.65
C ARG A 67 -6.91 -15.14 7.35
N ALA A 68 -8.18 -14.99 7.75
CA ALA A 68 -8.64 -13.92 8.62
C ALA A 68 -7.97 -14.02 10.00
N LEU A 69 -7.25 -12.98 10.41
CA LEU A 69 -6.73 -12.83 11.77
C LEU A 69 -7.88 -12.34 12.66
N SER A 70 -8.50 -13.27 13.39
CA SER A 70 -9.40 -12.96 14.50
C SER A 70 -8.60 -12.86 15.79
N THR A 71 -8.44 -11.65 16.32
CA THR A 71 -7.86 -11.40 17.63
C THR A 71 -8.87 -11.76 18.71
N VAL A 72 -8.69 -12.93 19.32
CA VAL A 72 -9.39 -13.34 20.54
C VAL A 72 -8.80 -12.56 21.72
N ILE A 73 -9.55 -11.59 22.24
CA ILE A 73 -9.24 -10.94 23.52
C ILE A 73 -9.59 -11.93 24.63
N ARG A 74 -8.55 -12.47 25.25
CA ARG A 74 -8.59 -13.39 26.39
C ARG A 74 -8.82 -12.57 27.67
N ASN A 75 -10.04 -12.64 28.23
CA ASN A 75 -10.35 -12.05 29.53
C ASN A 75 -9.48 -12.66 30.64
N ALA A 76 -8.61 -11.85 31.24
CA ALA A 76 -7.87 -12.21 32.45
C ALA A 76 -8.80 -12.10 33.67
N ARG A 77 -8.99 -13.22 34.38
CA ARG A 77 -9.65 -13.27 35.69
C ARG A 77 -8.68 -12.76 36.75
N PHE A 78 -9.03 -11.66 37.41
CA PHE A 78 -8.41 -11.26 38.67
C PHE A 78 -9.02 -12.07 39.82
N ILE A 79 -8.14 -12.69 40.62
CA ILE A 79 -8.46 -13.39 41.85
C ILE A 79 -8.39 -12.37 42.99
N SER A 80 -9.38 -12.34 43.87
CA SER A 80 -9.30 -11.69 45.19
C SER A 80 -9.81 -12.66 46.25
N PRO A 81 -9.13 -12.82 47.40
CA PRO A 81 -9.56 -13.74 48.45
C PRO A 81 -10.39 -13.04 49.52
N GLY A 82 -11.44 -13.75 49.97
CA GLY A 82 -11.88 -13.91 51.36
C GLY A 82 -12.39 -12.71 52.18
N SER A 83 -13.70 -12.69 52.47
CA SER A 83 -14.20 -12.51 53.85
C SER A 83 -15.69 -12.91 53.98
N SER A 84 -15.93 -13.90 54.83
CA SER A 84 -16.95 -14.01 55.89
C SER A 84 -18.44 -13.69 55.65
N ARG A 85 -19.24 -14.76 55.79
CA ARG A 85 -20.51 -14.87 56.56
C ARG A 85 -21.76 -14.12 56.04
N SER A 86 -22.72 -14.88 55.54
CA SER A 86 -24.13 -14.47 55.33
C SER A 86 -25.06 -15.29 56.23
N THR A 87 -25.94 -14.59 56.94
CA THR A 87 -27.27 -15.09 57.37
C THR A 87 -28.19 -13.89 57.43
N ALA A 88 -29.19 -13.82 56.54
CA ALA A 88 -30.51 -13.22 56.76
C ALA A 88 -31.39 -13.41 55.50
N LEU A 89 -32.69 -13.51 55.75
CA LEU A 89 -33.73 -14.08 54.90
C LEU A 89 -34.23 -13.19 53.73
N VAL A 90 -34.76 -13.90 52.74
CA VAL A 90 -35.69 -13.62 51.60
C VAL A 90 -36.69 -12.46 51.86
N PRO A 91 -37.08 -11.64 50.84
CA PRO A 91 -38.28 -11.96 50.04
C PRO A 91 -38.16 -11.76 48.52
N THR A 92 -38.90 -12.60 47.82
CA THR A 92 -39.19 -12.63 46.38
C THR A 92 -39.83 -11.32 45.87
N THR A 93 -39.31 -10.76 44.77
CA THR A 93 -40.10 -9.93 43.85
C THR A 93 -39.59 -10.13 42.42
N SER A 94 -40.50 -10.52 41.54
CA SER A 94 -40.32 -10.86 40.14
C SER A 94 -39.65 -9.75 39.32
N THR A 95 -38.51 -10.06 38.71
CA THR A 95 -37.83 -9.22 37.72
C THR A 95 -38.54 -9.33 36.36
N PRO A 96 -38.94 -8.23 35.69
CA PRO A 96 -39.33 -8.31 34.30
C PRO A 96 -38.09 -8.50 33.43
N ARG A 97 -38.09 -9.60 32.67
CA ARG A 97 -37.09 -10.00 31.67
C ARG A 97 -36.76 -8.84 30.74
N GLN A 98 -35.59 -8.22 30.93
CA GLN A 98 -35.03 -7.24 29.99
C GLN A 98 -34.64 -7.96 28.71
N THR A 99 -35.51 -7.94 27.71
CA THR A 99 -35.13 -8.24 26.33
C THR A 99 -34.26 -7.09 25.83
N ALA A 100 -32.97 -7.31 25.71
CA ALA A 100 -32.04 -6.42 25.02
C ALA A 100 -32.51 -6.29 23.55
N THR A 101 -33.21 -5.19 23.23
CA THR A 101 -33.53 -4.83 21.86
C THR A 101 -32.22 -4.44 21.18
N SER A 102 -31.74 -5.30 20.29
CA SER A 102 -30.66 -5.01 19.36
C SER A 102 -30.98 -3.73 18.58
N PRO A 103 -29.99 -2.84 18.33
CA PRO A 103 -30.22 -1.63 17.56
C PRO A 103 -30.66 -2.02 16.13
N VAL A 104 -31.80 -1.47 15.70
CA VAL A 104 -32.37 -1.72 14.38
C VAL A 104 -31.46 -1.09 13.33
N ARG A 105 -30.92 -1.90 12.42
CA ARG A 105 -30.16 -1.43 11.26
C ARG A 105 -31.15 -0.97 10.19
N HIS A 106 -31.11 0.31 9.83
CA HIS A 106 -31.78 0.81 8.62
C HIS A 106 -30.73 1.46 7.73
N ASN A 107 -30.51 0.92 6.53
CA ASN A 107 -29.62 1.50 5.50
C ASN A 107 -28.21 1.86 6.00
N GLY A 108 -27.61 1.05 6.88
CA GLY A 108 -26.26 1.31 7.42
C GLY A 108 -26.18 2.36 8.52
N VAL A 109 -27.31 2.95 8.93
CA VAL A 109 -27.43 3.89 10.04
C VAL A 109 -28.04 3.15 11.25
N TYR A 110 -27.34 3.20 12.38
CA TYR A 110 -27.85 2.74 13.67
C TYR A 110 -28.77 3.81 14.25
N VAL A 111 -30.04 3.45 14.43
CA VAL A 111 -31.02 4.29 15.13
C VAL A 111 -31.14 3.76 16.56
N ALA A 112 -30.73 4.56 17.54
CA ALA A 112 -30.93 4.25 18.94
C ALA A 112 -32.44 4.32 19.27
N ALA A 113 -33.09 3.16 19.43
CA ALA A 113 -34.46 3.10 19.90
C ALA A 113 -34.52 3.46 21.39
N PHE A 114 -34.89 4.70 21.70
CA PHE A 114 -35.06 5.17 23.07
C PHE A 114 -36.42 4.76 23.61
N LYS A 115 -36.46 3.91 24.65
CA LYS A 115 -37.67 3.77 25.46
C LYS A 115 -37.81 5.03 26.32
N PRO A 116 -38.91 5.78 26.24
CA PRO A 116 -39.10 6.94 27.09
C PRO A 116 -39.13 6.48 28.55
N ALA A 117 -38.22 6.98 29.37
CA ALA A 117 -38.18 6.71 30.79
C ALA A 117 -39.47 7.27 31.42
N GLN A 118 -40.34 6.39 31.92
CA GLN A 118 -41.45 6.83 32.75
C GLN A 118 -40.88 7.43 34.04
N ARG A 119 -41.22 8.71 34.22
CA ARG A 119 -40.82 9.65 35.26
C ARG A 119 -40.88 9.04 36.66
N ALA A 120 -39.81 9.23 37.43
CA ALA A 120 -39.88 9.27 38.89
C ALA A 120 -38.65 9.99 39.50
N PHE A 121 -38.26 11.16 38.97
CA PHE A 121 -37.44 12.07 39.77
C PHE A 121 -38.36 12.63 40.87
N HIS A 122 -38.20 12.14 42.09
CA HIS A 122 -38.93 12.62 43.26
C HIS A 122 -38.08 13.67 43.96
N ALA A 123 -38.60 14.88 44.09
CA ALA A 123 -37.98 15.90 44.93
C ALA A 123 -38.16 15.49 46.39
N THR A 124 -37.07 15.50 47.14
CA THR A 124 -37.12 15.28 48.58
C THR A 124 -37.92 16.42 49.23
N PRO A 125 -39.04 16.18 49.94
CA PRO A 125 -39.82 17.26 50.51
C PRO A 125 -38.99 18.04 51.53
N VAL A 126 -39.07 19.36 51.50
CA VAL A 126 -38.36 20.24 52.45
C VAL A 126 -38.89 19.95 53.85
N ARG A 127 -38.13 19.15 54.63
CA ARG A 127 -38.41 18.96 56.05
C ARG A 127 -38.14 20.27 56.78
N SER A 128 -39.07 20.68 57.63
CA SER A 128 -38.87 21.77 58.58
C SER A 128 -37.59 21.52 59.38
N ARG A 129 -36.84 22.58 59.72
CA ARG A 129 -35.62 22.51 60.54
C ARG A 129 -35.94 21.82 61.87
N GLU A 130 -35.76 20.50 61.92
CA GLU A 130 -35.80 19.75 63.17
C GLU A 130 -34.66 20.31 64.04
N HIS A 131 -34.94 20.62 65.31
CA HIS A 131 -33.88 20.98 66.25
C HIS A 131 -33.17 19.69 66.64
N HIS A 132 -32.04 19.41 65.99
CA HIS A 132 -31.28 18.16 66.19
C HIS A 132 -30.59 18.13 67.56
N PHE A 133 -30.54 19.27 68.25
CA PHE A 133 -29.82 19.45 69.51
C PHE A 133 -30.72 20.08 70.58
N ASP A 134 -30.90 19.39 71.71
CA ASP A 134 -31.66 19.86 72.87
C ASP A 134 -30.74 20.65 73.81
N THR A 135 -30.81 21.98 73.70
CA THR A 135 -29.98 22.92 74.47
C THR A 135 -30.33 22.89 75.96
N LEU A 136 -31.60 22.69 76.32
CA LEU A 136 -32.06 22.71 77.69
C LEU A 136 -31.62 21.46 78.45
N ARG A 137 -31.70 20.29 77.82
CA ARG A 137 -31.23 19.03 78.42
C ARG A 137 -29.72 19.02 78.61
N PHE A 138 -28.98 19.66 77.71
CA PHE A 138 -27.53 19.81 77.84
C PHE A 138 -27.16 20.70 79.04
N VAL A 139 -27.79 21.86 79.17
CA VAL A 139 -27.57 22.79 80.30
C VAL A 139 -27.95 22.15 81.64
N LYS A 140 -29.11 21.48 81.72
CA LYS A 140 -29.54 20.76 82.94
C LYS A 140 -28.58 19.66 83.36
N ARG A 141 -27.95 18.97 82.40
CA ARG A 141 -26.95 17.94 82.68
C ARG A 141 -25.66 18.56 83.23
N LEU A 142 -25.18 19.65 82.65
CA LEU A 142 -24.02 20.39 83.16
C LEU A 142 -24.25 20.93 84.58
N GLN A 143 -25.45 21.45 84.86
CA GLN A 143 -25.83 21.89 86.21
C GLN A 143 -25.82 20.72 87.21
N ALA A 144 -26.29 19.54 86.81
CA ALA A 144 -26.26 18.34 87.66
C ALA A 144 -24.83 17.84 87.96
N GLU A 145 -23.88 18.10 87.06
CA GLU A 145 -22.46 17.79 87.21
C GLU A 145 -21.68 18.89 87.98
N GLY A 146 -22.36 19.91 88.52
CA GLY A 146 -21.78 20.93 89.39
C GLY A 146 -21.33 22.23 88.73
N PHE A 147 -21.68 22.46 87.46
CA PHE A 147 -21.40 23.73 86.78
C PHE A 147 -22.44 24.81 87.14
N SER A 148 -22.00 26.07 87.20
CA SER A 148 -22.93 27.19 87.36
C SER A 148 -23.82 27.30 86.12
N GLU A 149 -25.04 27.80 86.30
CA GLU A 149 -25.99 27.99 85.20
C GLU A 149 -25.41 28.88 84.10
N GLU A 150 -24.71 29.96 84.45
CA GLU A 150 -24.08 30.87 83.51
C GLU A 150 -22.96 30.20 82.71
N GLN A 151 -22.16 29.35 83.36
CA GLN A 151 -21.08 28.59 82.71
C GLN A 151 -21.64 27.54 81.76
N ALA A 152 -22.68 26.80 82.18
CA ALA A 152 -23.35 25.80 81.36
C ALA A 152 -23.99 26.42 80.11
N VAL A 153 -24.61 27.61 80.25
CA VAL A 153 -25.19 28.36 79.13
C VAL A 153 -24.09 28.90 78.19
N ALA A 154 -22.97 29.37 78.72
CA ALA A 154 -21.85 29.84 77.89
C ALA A 154 -21.23 28.70 77.06
N MET A 155 -20.99 27.53 77.68
CA MET A 155 -20.48 26.35 76.97
C MET A 155 -21.45 25.85 75.91
N MET A 156 -22.75 25.90 76.18
CA MET A 156 -23.78 25.56 75.20
C MET A 156 -23.67 26.48 73.98
N ARG A 157 -23.55 27.80 74.14
CA ARG A 157 -23.44 28.72 72.98
C ARG A 157 -22.27 28.36 72.06
N VAL A 158 -21.09 28.11 72.62
CA VAL A 158 -19.90 27.71 71.84
C VAL A 158 -20.14 26.39 71.10
N LEU A 159 -20.78 25.41 71.74
CA LEU A 159 -21.11 24.13 71.10
C LEU A 159 -22.13 24.32 69.97
N ASN A 160 -23.09 25.24 70.11
CA ASN A 160 -24.03 25.57 69.05
C ASN A 160 -23.31 26.06 67.80
N ASP A 161 -22.33 26.95 67.99
CA ASP A 161 -21.56 27.55 66.90
C ASP A 161 -20.75 26.47 66.17
N ILE A 162 -20.05 25.60 66.90
CA ILE A 162 -19.27 24.49 66.31
C ILE A 162 -20.18 23.51 65.56
N ILE A 163 -21.34 23.15 66.12
CA ILE A 163 -22.30 22.26 65.47
C ILE A 163 -22.85 22.91 64.20
N GLN A 164 -23.21 24.20 64.26
CA GLN A 164 -23.73 24.94 63.13
C GLN A 164 -22.69 25.05 62.00
N GLU A 165 -21.43 25.33 62.33
CA GLU A 165 -20.32 25.34 61.38
C GLU A 165 -20.07 23.96 60.75
N SER A 166 -20.10 22.90 61.57
CA SER A 166 -19.94 21.51 61.11
C SER A 166 -21.06 21.08 60.15
N ILE A 167 -22.33 21.37 60.48
CA ILE A 167 -23.48 21.09 59.62
C ILE A 167 -23.37 21.88 58.31
N GLN A 168 -22.97 23.15 58.36
CA GLN A 168 -22.77 23.98 57.17
C GLN A 168 -21.68 23.41 56.26
N ASN A 169 -20.57 22.94 56.84
CA ASN A 169 -19.45 22.35 56.11
C ASN A 169 -19.84 21.02 55.43
N LEU A 170 -20.56 20.15 56.16
CA LEU A 170 -21.09 18.89 55.61
C LEU A 170 -22.09 19.15 54.48
N THR A 171 -23.06 20.05 54.72
CA THR A 171 -24.11 20.35 53.74
C THR A 171 -23.54 21.00 52.48
N ARG A 172 -22.42 21.71 52.56
CA ARG A 172 -21.74 22.32 51.40
C ARG A 172 -21.23 21.31 50.37
N THR A 173 -20.86 20.10 50.82
CA THR A 173 -20.31 19.04 49.95
C THR A 173 -21.36 17.98 49.58
N MET A 174 -22.50 17.98 50.24
CA MET A 174 -23.60 17.07 49.95
C MET A 174 -24.36 17.51 48.70
N VAL A 175 -24.86 16.52 47.97
CA VAL A 175 -25.68 16.72 46.77
C VAL A 175 -27.03 16.06 47.01
N LEU A 176 -28.10 16.73 46.58
CA LEU A 176 -29.44 16.17 46.64
C LEU A 176 -29.51 14.92 45.76
N ARG A 177 -30.22 13.90 46.24
CA ARG A 177 -30.34 12.63 45.53
C ARG A 177 -30.96 12.82 44.14
N GLU A 178 -31.96 13.68 44.04
CA GLU A 178 -32.60 14.07 42.77
C GLU A 178 -31.62 14.68 41.75
N ASP A 179 -30.73 15.57 42.19
CA ASP A 179 -29.72 16.20 41.33
C ASP A 179 -28.66 15.19 40.89
N SER A 180 -28.25 14.30 41.80
CA SER A 180 -27.32 13.21 41.47
C SER A 180 -27.91 12.25 40.44
N GLU A 181 -29.19 11.87 40.61
CA GLU A 181 -29.90 10.98 39.70
C GLU A 181 -30.13 11.64 38.34
N ARG A 182 -30.42 12.94 38.31
CA ARG A 182 -30.56 13.74 37.08
C ARG A 182 -29.24 13.84 36.33
N SER A 183 -28.14 14.11 37.03
CA SER A 183 -26.79 14.16 36.44
C SER A 183 -26.40 12.82 35.81
N ILE A 184 -26.62 11.71 36.54
CA ILE A 184 -26.38 10.36 36.04
C ILE A 184 -27.26 10.05 34.82
N TYR A 185 -28.52 10.48 34.82
CA TYR A 185 -29.41 10.26 33.67
C TYR A 185 -28.91 11.00 32.42
N THR A 186 -28.57 12.28 32.54
CA THR A 186 -27.99 13.07 31.43
C THR A 186 -26.74 12.39 30.89
N GLN A 187 -25.83 11.99 31.78
CA GLN A 187 -24.61 11.29 31.40
C GLN A 187 -24.89 9.99 30.63
N LYS A 188 -25.90 9.20 31.05
CA LYS A 188 -26.31 7.98 30.34
C LYS A 188 -26.88 8.26 28.95
N VAL A 189 -27.68 9.32 28.82
CA VAL A 189 -28.22 9.75 27.52
C VAL A 189 -27.09 10.19 26.60
N ASP A 190 -26.14 10.97 27.10
CA ASP A 190 -24.97 11.43 26.35
C ASP A 190 -24.09 10.27 25.88
N PHE A 191 -23.83 9.29 26.76
CA PHE A 191 -23.08 8.09 26.36
C PHE A 191 -23.83 7.24 25.33
N ALA A 192 -25.16 7.13 25.43
CA ALA A 192 -25.95 6.44 24.42
C ALA A 192 -25.88 7.16 23.07
N LYS A 193 -25.93 8.49 23.07
CA LYS A 193 -25.78 9.32 21.87
C LYS A 193 -24.39 9.19 21.25
N LEU A 194 -23.33 9.35 22.04
CA LEU A 194 -21.94 9.17 21.59
C LEU A 194 -21.70 7.79 20.99
N ARG A 195 -22.25 6.74 21.62
CA ARG A 195 -22.16 5.38 21.09
C ARG A 195 -22.86 5.26 19.74
N SER A 196 -24.03 5.87 19.57
CA SER A 196 -24.75 5.85 18.29
C SER A 196 -23.98 6.62 17.20
N GLU A 197 -23.43 7.78 17.53
CA GLU A 197 -22.62 8.57 16.61
C GLU A 197 -21.33 7.84 16.21
N LEU A 198 -20.64 7.21 17.16
CA LEU A 198 -19.44 6.40 16.90
C LEU A 198 -19.74 5.23 15.96
N LEU A 199 -20.82 4.47 16.23
CA LEU A 199 -21.21 3.34 15.38
C LEU A 199 -21.59 3.79 13.96
N ASN A 200 -22.21 4.96 13.83
CA ASN A 200 -22.54 5.54 12.54
C ASN A 200 -21.29 6.00 11.79
N ALA A 201 -20.37 6.71 12.46
CA ALA A 201 -19.10 7.14 11.89
C ALA A 201 -18.27 5.94 11.40
N ASP A 202 -18.10 4.93 12.25
CA ASP A 202 -17.39 3.68 11.92
C ASP A 202 -18.01 2.96 10.71
N SER A 203 -19.34 2.83 10.68
CA SER A 203 -20.07 2.26 9.54
C SER A 203 -19.80 3.03 8.24
N THR A 204 -19.87 4.37 8.29
CA THR A 204 -19.64 5.21 7.11
C THR A 204 -18.20 5.18 6.64
N GLU A 205 -17.23 5.22 7.55
CA GLU A 205 -15.80 5.16 7.24
C GLU A 205 -15.42 3.81 6.64
N ALA A 206 -15.95 2.72 7.19
CA ALA A 206 -15.77 1.38 6.65
C ALA A 206 -16.35 1.25 5.24
N GLN A 207 -17.53 1.82 4.98
CA GLN A 207 -18.13 1.84 3.63
C GLN A 207 -17.32 2.67 2.64
N LEU A 208 -16.86 3.86 3.05
CA LEU A 208 -16.00 4.71 2.22
C LEU A 208 -14.70 4.00 1.85
N THR A 209 -14.04 3.41 2.84
CA THR A 209 -12.80 2.64 2.68
C THR A 209 -13.01 1.45 1.76
N ARG A 210 -14.10 0.70 1.94
CA ARG A 210 -14.42 -0.42 1.04
C ARG A 210 -14.66 0.05 -0.39
N SER A 211 -15.40 1.14 -0.58
CA SER A 211 -15.66 1.69 -1.90
C SER A 211 -14.39 2.22 -2.59
N SER A 212 -13.45 2.79 -1.84
CA SER A 212 -12.17 3.25 -2.39
C SER A 212 -11.28 2.07 -2.78
N HIS A 213 -11.24 1.02 -1.96
CA HIS A 213 -10.55 -0.23 -2.29
C HIS A 213 -11.11 -0.87 -3.57
N GLU A 214 -12.43 -0.95 -3.73
CA GLU A 214 -13.07 -1.50 -4.93
C GLU A 214 -12.74 -0.67 -6.18
N LYS A 215 -12.73 0.67 -6.07
CA LYS A 215 -12.31 1.57 -7.16
C LYS A 215 -10.86 1.35 -7.56
N ILE A 216 -9.95 1.33 -6.59
CA ILE A 216 -8.51 1.11 -6.85
C ILE A 216 -8.28 -0.27 -7.48
N ALA A 217 -8.99 -1.31 -7.03
CA ALA A 217 -8.90 -2.64 -7.63
C ALA A 217 -9.36 -2.65 -9.10
N ALA A 218 -10.44 -1.95 -9.42
CA ALA A 218 -10.91 -1.79 -10.79
C ALA A 218 -9.91 -1.02 -11.67
N ASP A 219 -9.29 0.04 -11.14
CA ASP A 219 -8.28 0.82 -11.85
C ASP A 219 -7.01 -0.02 -12.13
N ILE A 220 -6.57 -0.84 -11.16
CA ILE A 220 -5.45 -1.77 -11.35
C ILE A 220 -5.76 -2.78 -12.45
N ALA A 221 -6.96 -3.38 -12.44
CA ALA A 221 -7.37 -4.33 -13.47
C ALA A 221 -7.39 -3.67 -14.86
N LYS A 222 -7.92 -2.45 -14.96
CA LYS A 222 -7.95 -1.66 -16.19
C LYS A 222 -6.55 -1.32 -16.70
N LEU A 223 -5.64 -0.91 -15.81
CA LEU A 223 -4.26 -0.60 -16.19
C LEU A 223 -3.51 -1.86 -16.65
N ASN A 224 -3.71 -2.99 -15.99
CA ASN A 224 -3.12 -4.27 -16.37
C ASN A 224 -3.58 -4.71 -17.78
N SER A 225 -4.88 -4.58 -18.08
CA SER A 225 -5.40 -4.85 -19.42
C SER A 225 -4.73 -3.94 -20.46
N ARG A 226 -4.67 -2.63 -20.20
CA ARG A 226 -4.03 -1.66 -21.11
C ARG A 226 -2.56 -1.98 -21.36
N MET A 227 -1.80 -2.31 -20.31
CA MET A 227 -0.40 -2.71 -20.45
C MET A 227 -0.26 -3.97 -21.29
N ARG A 228 -1.13 -4.98 -21.11
CA ARG A 228 -1.12 -6.18 -21.94
C ARG A 228 -1.40 -5.87 -23.40
N ASP A 229 -2.35 -4.98 -23.67
CA ASP A 229 -2.69 -4.55 -25.03
C ASP A 229 -1.55 -3.77 -25.68
N GLU A 230 -0.88 -2.88 -24.94
CA GLU A 230 0.29 -2.14 -25.42
C GLU A 230 1.49 -3.06 -25.66
N ILE A 231 1.76 -4.01 -24.77
CA ILE A 231 2.80 -5.03 -24.96
C ILE A 231 2.48 -5.88 -26.20
N GLY A 232 1.23 -6.33 -26.37
CA GLY A 232 0.82 -7.07 -27.56
C GLY A 232 1.00 -6.28 -28.85
N ARG A 233 0.60 -4.99 -28.84
CA ARG A 233 0.73 -4.09 -29.99
C ARG A 233 2.20 -3.82 -30.34
N THR A 234 3.04 -3.51 -29.35
CA THR A 234 4.48 -3.29 -29.55
C THR A 234 5.18 -4.56 -30.04
N GLN A 235 4.85 -5.72 -29.47
CA GLN A 235 5.37 -7.00 -29.93
C GLN A 235 4.98 -7.31 -31.38
N ALA A 236 3.72 -7.05 -31.76
CA ALA A 236 3.27 -7.22 -33.15
C ALA A 236 4.00 -6.26 -34.09
N SER A 237 4.19 -4.99 -33.68
CA SER A 237 4.95 -4.00 -34.44
C SER A 237 6.39 -4.43 -34.68
N VAL A 238 7.08 -4.89 -33.64
CA VAL A 238 8.48 -5.37 -33.75
C VAL A 238 8.57 -6.61 -34.64
N ARG A 239 7.61 -7.54 -34.53
CA ARG A 239 7.58 -8.71 -35.43
C ARG A 239 7.39 -8.32 -36.89
N LEU A 240 6.52 -7.34 -37.16
CA LEU A 240 6.32 -6.82 -38.51
C LEU A 240 7.60 -6.16 -39.03
N ASP A 241 8.22 -5.30 -38.23
CA ASP A 241 9.47 -4.61 -38.57
C ASP A 241 10.59 -5.60 -38.93
N LEU A 242 10.80 -6.61 -38.10
CA LEU A 242 11.78 -7.68 -38.38
C LEU A 242 11.44 -8.48 -39.65
N ASN A 243 10.16 -8.70 -39.94
CA ASN A 243 9.76 -9.42 -41.15
C ASN A 243 9.97 -8.57 -42.40
N LEU A 244 9.67 -7.27 -42.35
CA LEU A 244 9.96 -6.33 -43.43
C LEU A 244 11.46 -6.22 -43.67
N GLU A 245 12.26 -6.11 -42.61
CA GLU A 245 13.71 -6.03 -42.70
C GLU A 245 14.33 -7.33 -43.26
N LYS A 246 13.83 -8.50 -42.87
CA LYS A 246 14.21 -9.77 -43.51
C LYS A 246 13.84 -9.80 -44.99
N GLY A 247 12.68 -9.28 -45.36
CA GLY A 247 12.26 -9.13 -46.74
C GLY A 247 13.22 -8.23 -47.53
N ARG A 248 13.59 -7.08 -46.94
CA ARG A 248 14.55 -6.13 -47.54
C ARG A 248 15.93 -6.76 -47.73
N ILE A 249 16.47 -7.43 -46.71
CA ILE A 249 17.76 -8.13 -46.80
C ILE A 249 17.73 -9.18 -47.91
N ARG A 250 16.62 -9.93 -48.03
CA ARG A 250 16.45 -10.92 -49.10
C ARG A 250 16.43 -10.29 -50.48
N GLU A 251 15.71 -9.18 -50.65
CA GLU A 251 15.65 -8.46 -51.92
C GLU A 251 17.01 -7.89 -52.30
N GLU A 252 17.73 -7.31 -51.34
CA GLU A 252 19.10 -6.82 -51.56
C GLU A 252 20.06 -7.95 -51.92
N ALA A 253 19.97 -9.10 -51.24
CA ALA A 253 20.78 -10.27 -51.54
C ALA A 253 20.49 -10.83 -52.95
N ASN A 254 19.22 -10.93 -53.34
CA ASN A 254 18.83 -11.35 -54.69
C ASN A 254 19.29 -10.34 -55.75
N GLY A 255 19.19 -9.04 -55.46
CA GLY A 255 19.72 -7.98 -56.32
C GLY A 255 21.23 -8.07 -56.51
N GLN A 256 21.98 -8.40 -55.46
CA GLN A 256 23.41 -8.68 -55.56
C GLN A 256 23.69 -9.95 -56.38
N GLU A 257 22.94 -11.03 -56.16
CA GLU A 257 23.07 -12.28 -56.91
C GLU A 257 22.84 -12.06 -58.42
N MET A 258 21.84 -11.26 -58.79
CA MET A 258 21.59 -10.92 -60.19
C MET A 258 22.74 -10.12 -60.80
N ARG A 259 23.29 -9.14 -60.08
CA ARG A 259 24.46 -8.37 -60.56
C ARG A 259 25.68 -9.25 -60.74
N ILE A 260 25.91 -10.20 -59.83
CA ILE A 260 27.00 -11.17 -59.94
C ILE A 260 26.82 -12.00 -61.21
N LYS A 261 25.63 -12.55 -61.46
CA LYS A 261 25.34 -13.32 -62.69
C LYS A 261 25.50 -12.49 -63.95
N GLU A 262 25.07 -11.23 -63.95
CA GLU A 262 25.30 -10.34 -65.09
C GLU A 262 26.80 -10.15 -65.34
N THR A 263 27.59 -9.87 -64.30
CA THR A 263 29.05 -9.75 -64.44
C THR A 263 29.70 -11.06 -64.87
N GLU A 264 29.22 -12.21 -64.39
CA GLU A 264 29.70 -13.54 -64.79
C GLU A 264 29.47 -13.76 -66.29
N THR A 265 28.26 -13.48 -66.80
CA THR A 265 27.98 -13.58 -68.25
C THR A 265 28.80 -12.60 -69.09
N ARG A 266 29.06 -11.38 -68.61
CA ARG A 266 29.94 -10.42 -69.28
C ARG A 266 31.38 -10.94 -69.34
N ILE A 267 31.88 -11.52 -68.26
CA ILE A 267 33.21 -12.15 -68.22
C ILE A 267 33.28 -13.30 -69.22
N GLU A 268 32.27 -14.19 -69.26
CA GLU A 268 32.22 -15.29 -70.23
C GLU A 268 32.24 -14.78 -71.68
N GLN A 269 31.52 -13.71 -71.98
CA GLN A 269 31.53 -13.06 -73.30
C GLN A 269 32.90 -12.47 -73.63
N GLU A 270 33.54 -11.77 -72.69
CA GLU A 270 34.89 -11.24 -72.87
C GLU A 270 35.93 -12.36 -73.07
N VAL A 271 35.80 -13.47 -72.32
CA VAL A 271 36.65 -14.66 -72.47
C VAL A 271 36.46 -15.33 -73.82
N ALA A 272 35.21 -15.47 -74.30
CA ALA A 272 34.93 -15.99 -75.63
C ALA A 272 35.50 -15.08 -76.73
N GLY A 273 35.35 -13.77 -76.58
CA GLY A 273 35.94 -12.79 -77.51
C GLY A 273 37.48 -12.80 -77.50
N LEU A 274 38.11 -12.97 -76.34
CA LEU A 274 39.56 -13.15 -76.23
C LEU A 274 40.01 -14.46 -76.89
N ARG A 275 39.27 -15.54 -76.70
CA ARG A 275 39.54 -16.84 -77.33
C ARG A 275 39.48 -16.75 -78.86
N GLU A 276 38.46 -16.09 -79.40
CA GLU A 276 38.34 -15.83 -80.85
C GLU A 276 39.51 -15.01 -81.38
N ARG A 277 39.88 -13.91 -80.69
CA ARG A 277 41.05 -13.10 -81.06
C ARG A 277 42.34 -13.93 -81.05
N VAL A 278 42.52 -14.82 -80.07
CA VAL A 278 43.68 -15.73 -80.01
C VAL A 278 43.67 -16.72 -81.17
N GLU A 279 42.51 -17.30 -81.52
CA GLU A 279 42.38 -18.19 -82.68
C GLU A 279 42.66 -17.46 -84.00
N ALA A 280 42.17 -16.22 -84.15
CA ALA A 280 42.47 -15.37 -85.30
C ALA A 280 43.97 -15.03 -85.41
N VAL A 281 44.63 -14.70 -84.29
CA VAL A 281 46.08 -14.46 -84.25
C VAL A 281 46.84 -15.73 -84.64
N LYS A 282 46.44 -16.91 -84.12
CA LYS A 282 47.04 -18.20 -84.52
C LYS A 282 46.91 -18.44 -86.04
N PHE A 283 45.73 -18.20 -86.61
CA PHE A 283 45.50 -18.38 -88.05
C PHE A 283 46.34 -17.40 -88.90
N SER A 284 46.40 -16.13 -88.51
CA SER A 284 47.27 -15.14 -89.15
C SER A 284 48.74 -15.57 -89.12
N THR A 285 49.22 -16.04 -87.96
CA THR A 285 50.61 -16.51 -87.80
C THR A 285 50.89 -17.73 -88.69
N LEU A 286 49.94 -18.68 -88.78
CA LEU A 286 50.05 -19.83 -89.69
C LEU A 286 50.06 -19.41 -91.16
N GLN A 287 49.26 -18.40 -91.54
CA GLN A 287 49.26 -17.87 -92.90
C GLN A 287 50.60 -17.21 -93.25
N TRP A 288 51.16 -16.39 -92.35
CA TRP A 288 52.50 -15.83 -92.50
C TRP A 288 53.57 -16.91 -92.61
N LEU A 289 53.50 -17.95 -91.77
CA LEU A 289 54.40 -19.10 -91.83
C LEU A 289 54.35 -19.79 -93.20
N MET A 290 53.15 -20.08 -93.71
CA MET A 290 52.96 -20.66 -95.04
C MET A 290 53.52 -19.75 -96.15
N GLY A 291 53.30 -18.43 -96.04
CA GLY A 291 53.85 -17.45 -96.97
C GLY A 291 55.38 -17.44 -96.99
N VAL A 292 56.01 -17.45 -95.81
CA VAL A 292 57.48 -17.47 -95.69
C VAL A 292 58.05 -18.79 -96.19
N CYS A 293 57.49 -19.95 -95.81
CA CYS A 293 57.93 -21.25 -96.29
C CYS A 293 57.79 -21.39 -97.82
N THR A 294 56.68 -20.90 -98.39
CA THR A 294 56.47 -20.92 -99.84
C THR A 294 57.44 -19.96 -100.56
N GLY A 295 57.67 -18.78 -99.98
CA GLY A 295 58.63 -17.80 -100.50
C GLY A 295 60.07 -18.33 -100.49
N THR A 296 60.52 -18.96 -99.41
CA THR A 296 61.86 -19.57 -99.33
C THR A 296 61.99 -20.75 -100.28
N ALA A 297 60.98 -21.62 -100.37
CA ALA A 297 60.96 -22.70 -101.35
C ALA A 297 61.04 -22.20 -102.80
N ALA A 298 60.32 -21.13 -103.14
CA ALA A 298 60.37 -20.49 -104.45
C ALA A 298 61.75 -19.88 -104.75
N LEU A 299 62.39 -19.24 -103.77
CA LEU A 299 63.76 -18.72 -103.91
C LEU A 299 64.78 -19.85 -104.09
N ILE A 300 64.66 -20.96 -103.35
CA ILE A 300 65.54 -22.14 -103.51
C ILE A 300 65.38 -22.73 -104.92
N LEU A 301 64.15 -22.90 -105.40
CA LEU A 301 63.88 -23.37 -106.76
C LEU A 301 64.39 -22.39 -107.82
N GLY A 302 64.24 -21.08 -107.58
CA GLY A 302 64.78 -20.03 -108.44
C GLY A 302 66.31 -20.04 -108.51
N ALA A 303 66.98 -20.21 -107.38
CA ALA A 303 68.44 -20.33 -107.30
C ALA A 303 68.94 -21.62 -107.96
N TRP A 304 68.25 -22.75 -107.73
CA TRP A 304 68.56 -24.03 -108.41
C TRP A 304 68.49 -23.89 -109.92
N ARG A 305 67.46 -23.19 -110.43
CA ARG A 305 67.29 -22.92 -111.87
C ARG A 305 68.37 -22.00 -112.45
N LEU A 306 68.96 -21.11 -111.65
CA LEU A 306 69.98 -20.17 -112.12
C LEU A 306 71.40 -20.78 -112.07
N PHE A 307 71.60 -21.85 -111.29
CA PHE A 307 72.89 -22.52 -111.10
C PHE A 307 73.07 -23.78 -111.97
N MET A 308 71.98 -24.32 -112.54
CA MET A 308 72.00 -25.32 -113.63
C MET A 308 71.87 -24.64 -114.99
#